data_AF-A0A6B3R0R2-F1
#
_entry.id   AF-A0A6B3R0R2-F1
#
_cell.length_a   1.000
_cell.length_b   1.000
_cell.length_c   1.000
_cell.angle_alpha   90.00
_cell.angle_beta   90.00
_cell.angle_gamma   90.00
#
_symmetry.space_group_name_H-M   'P 1'
#
loop_
_entity.id
_entity.type
_entity.pdbx_description
1 polymer ?
#
loop_
_entity_poly.entity_id
_entity_poly.type
_entity_poly.pdbx_seq_one_letter_code
_entity_poly.pdbx_strand_id
1 'polypeptide(L)'
;MEYKNIFERPEFKKRLETVRDKIEIYLSEHGFQIEDVSLNELIQWNETKGGDSVQIYPHEKCPSEIKNIVQGFINDEFNSRNKIN
;
A
#
# COMPACT_ATOMS: atom_id res chain seq x y z
N MET A 1 10.65 5.73 19.25
CA MET A 1 9.49 5.08 18.61
C MET A 1 10.02 3.79 18.00
N GLU A 2 9.68 2.65 18.59
CA GLU A 2 10.12 1.34 18.11
C GLU A 2 9.29 0.97 16.87
N TYR A 3 9.92 0.99 15.71
CA TYR A 3 9.37 0.39 14.49
C TYR A 3 9.32 -1.12 14.70
N LYS A 4 8.23 -1.62 15.29
CA LYS A 4 8.03 -3.07 15.41
C LYS A 4 8.02 -3.68 14.01
N ASN A 5 8.86 -4.70 13.89
CA ASN A 5 9.46 -5.16 12.67
C ASN A 5 8.42 -5.64 11.66
N ILE A 6 8.23 -4.87 10.57
CA ILE A 6 7.59 -5.37 9.34
C ILE A 6 8.29 -6.65 8.84
N PHE A 7 9.56 -6.85 9.24
CA PHE A 7 10.37 -8.03 9.00
C PHE A 7 9.86 -9.32 9.68
N GLU A 8 8.99 -9.25 10.70
CA GLU A 8 8.45 -10.46 11.36
C GLU A 8 7.25 -11.08 10.62
N ARG A 9 6.76 -10.42 9.56
CA ARG A 9 5.62 -10.89 8.75
C ARG A 9 5.99 -10.98 7.26
N PRO A 10 6.65 -12.06 6.81
CA PRO A 10 7.08 -12.21 5.42
C PRO A 10 5.92 -12.15 4.42
N GLU A 11 4.74 -12.65 4.78
CA GLU A 11 3.54 -12.55 3.95
C GLU A 11 3.07 -11.09 3.78
N PHE A 12 3.13 -10.30 4.85
CA PHE A 12 2.77 -8.89 4.82
C PHE A 12 3.73 -8.11 3.93
N LYS A 13 5.04 -8.35 4.07
CA LYS A 13 6.06 -7.74 3.21
C LYS A 13 5.81 -8.08 1.74
N LYS A 14 5.54 -9.35 1.43
CA LYS A 14 5.26 -9.80 0.07
C LYS A 14 4.02 -9.12 -0.53
N ARG A 15 2.93 -8.99 0.23
CA ARG A 15 1.72 -8.28 -0.24
C ARG A 15 1.97 -6.78 -0.43
N LEU A 16 2.77 -6.15 0.43
CA LEU A 16 3.18 -4.76 0.24
C LEU A 16 4.01 -4.58 -1.04
N GLU A 17 4.95 -5.49 -1.31
CA GLU A 17 5.72 -5.52 -2.56
C GLU A 17 4.78 -5.69 -3.77
N THR A 18 3.81 -6.61 -3.72
CA THR A 18 2.80 -6.75 -4.78
C THR A 18 2.01 -5.47 -5.04
N VAL A 19 1.57 -4.76 -3.98
CA VAL A 19 0.87 -3.47 -4.17
C VAL A 19 1.79 -2.45 -4.84
N ARG A 20 3.07 -2.40 -4.46
CA ARG A 20 4.05 -1.48 -5.06
C ARG A 20 4.29 -1.78 -6.53
N ASP A 21 4.49 -3.05 -6.89
CA ASP A 21 4.60 -3.50 -8.28
C ASP A 21 3.36 -3.08 -9.09
N LYS A 22 2.16 -3.30 -8.55
CA LYS A 22 0.90 -2.88 -9.21
C LYS A 22 0.85 -1.37 -9.45
N ILE A 23 1.30 -0.57 -8.48
CA ILE A 23 1.37 0.89 -8.62
C ILE A 23 2.40 1.27 -9.67
N GLU A 24 3.60 0.70 -9.63
CA GLU A 24 4.68 1.00 -10.57
C GLU A 24 4.28 0.68 -12.01
N ILE A 25 3.70 -0.50 -12.24
CA ILE A 25 3.17 -0.91 -13.54
C ILE A 25 2.12 0.09 -14.02
N TYR A 26 1.14 0.43 -13.16
CA TYR A 26 0.09 1.39 -13.52
C TYR A 26 0.66 2.76 -13.91
N LEU A 27 1.61 3.29 -13.14
CA LEU A 27 2.23 4.58 -13.43
C LEU A 27 2.99 4.53 -14.76
N SER A 28 3.72 3.45 -15.02
CA SER A 28 4.46 3.26 -16.27
C SER A 28 3.53 3.14 -17.48
N GLU A 29 2.42 2.40 -17.37
CA GLU A 29 1.45 2.22 -18.45
C GLU A 29 0.70 3.52 -18.78
N HIS A 30 0.43 4.34 -17.76
CA HIS A 30 -0.30 5.59 -17.90
C HIS A 30 0.60 6.83 -18.07
N GLY A 31 1.92 6.66 -18.08
CA GLY A 31 2.88 7.75 -18.25
C GLY A 31 2.93 8.74 -17.09
N PHE A 32 2.52 8.33 -15.89
CA PHE A 32 2.63 9.16 -14.69
C PHE A 32 4.07 9.17 -14.19
N GLN A 33 4.65 10.35 -14.05
CA GLN A 33 5.93 10.55 -13.40
C GLN A 33 5.71 11.02 -11.97
N ILE A 34 6.28 10.31 -10.99
CA ILE A 34 6.28 10.76 -9.61
C ILE A 34 7.63 11.41 -9.33
N GLU A 35 7.67 12.74 -9.41
CA GLU A 35 8.91 13.52 -9.29
C GLU A 35 9.33 13.75 -7.82
N ASP A 36 8.37 13.82 -6.90
CA ASP A 36 8.60 14.30 -5.52
C ASP A 36 8.38 13.25 -4.41
N VAL A 37 7.84 12.08 -4.75
CA VAL A 37 7.45 11.06 -3.78
C VAL A 37 7.97 9.69 -4.22
N SER A 38 8.71 9.00 -3.36
CA SER A 38 9.12 7.63 -3.69
C SER A 38 7.91 6.69 -3.67
N LEU A 39 7.88 5.64 -4.52
CA LEU A 39 6.85 4.58 -4.46
C LEU A 39 6.65 4.04 -3.03
N ASN A 40 7.74 3.96 -2.27
CA ASN A 40 7.72 3.53 -0.87
C ASN A 40 6.98 4.49 0.07
N GLU A 41 6.87 5.76 -0.28
CA GLU A 41 6.15 6.81 0.45
C GLU A 41 4.70 6.96 0.00
N LEU A 42 4.22 6.22 -1.00
CA LEU A 42 2.81 6.27 -1.44
C LEU A 42 1.88 5.48 -0.53
N ILE A 43 2.43 4.54 0.24
CA ILE A 43 1.69 3.62 1.10
C ILE A 43 2.14 3.84 2.53
N GLN A 44 1.19 3.99 3.43
CA GLN A 44 1.40 4.02 4.86
C GLN A 44 0.67 2.85 5.50
N TRP A 45 1.23 2.32 6.58
CA TRP A 45 0.55 1.36 7.41
C TRP A 45 0.75 1.67 8.88
N ASN A 46 -0.24 1.33 9.69
CA ASN A 46 -0.20 1.44 11.13
C ASN A 46 -0.68 0.15 11.77
N GLU A 47 0.06 -0.31 12.77
CA GLU A 47 -0.36 -1.40 13.61
C GLU A 47 -1.35 -0.87 14.65
N THR A 48 -2.52 -1.49 14.74
CA THR A 48 -3.47 -1.17 15.82
C THR A 48 -2.87 -1.53 17.17
N LYS A 49 -3.13 -0.71 18.20
CA LYS A 49 -2.69 -0.99 19.57
C LYS A 49 -3.22 -2.36 20.00
N GLY A 50 -2.31 -3.33 20.10
CA GLY A 50 -2.64 -4.74 20.38
C GLY A 50 -1.98 -5.72 19.40
N GLY A 51 -1.59 -5.28 18.20
CA GLY A 51 -0.93 -6.13 17.19
C GLY A 51 -1.86 -7.07 16.41
N ASP A 52 -3.16 -7.07 16.75
CA ASP A 52 -4.20 -7.89 16.13
C ASP A 52 -4.52 -7.50 14.68
N SER A 53 -4.32 -6.24 14.30
CA SER A 53 -4.57 -5.80 12.92
C SER A 53 -3.61 -4.71 12.46
N VAL A 54 -3.27 -4.77 11.17
CA VAL A 54 -2.50 -3.73 10.47
C VAL A 54 -3.44 -3.03 9.51
N GLN A 55 -3.58 -1.72 9.65
CA GLN A 55 -4.31 -0.89 8.70
C GLN A 55 -3.34 -0.34 7.68
N ILE A 56 -3.64 -0.50 6.39
CA ILE A 56 -2.83 -0.01 5.28
C ILE A 56 -3.68 0.95 4.47
N TYR A 57 -3.09 2.08 4.07
CA TYR A 57 -3.78 3.15 3.38
C TYR A 57 -2.79 3.98 2.53
N PRO A 58 -3.27 4.71 1.52
CA PRO A 58 -2.43 5.65 0.79
C PRO A 58 -1.88 6.72 1.74
N HIS A 59 -0.59 7.01 1.64
CA HIS A 59 0.05 8.06 2.41
C HIS A 59 -0.54 9.44 2.09
N GLU A 60 -0.41 10.41 2.99
CA GLU A 60 -0.96 11.76 2.81
C GLU A 60 -0.33 12.51 1.63
N LYS A 61 0.95 12.23 1.36
CA LYS A 61 1.69 12.75 0.18
C LYS A 61 1.32 12.05 -1.13
N CYS A 62 0.51 11.00 -1.10
CA CYS A 62 0.10 10.32 -2.33
C CYS A 62 -0.71 11.29 -3.21
N PRO A 63 -0.29 11.54 -4.47
CA PRO A 63 -0.98 12.46 -5.36
C PRO A 63 -2.46 12.09 -5.50
N SER A 64 -3.34 13.07 -5.37
CA SER A 64 -4.80 12.86 -5.40
C SER A 64 -5.28 12.11 -6.64
N GLU A 65 -4.61 12.30 -7.78
CA GLU A 65 -4.90 11.64 -9.05
C GLU A 65 -4.77 10.12 -8.98
N ILE A 66 -3.73 9.63 -8.30
CA ILE A 66 -3.46 8.20 -8.16
C ILE A 66 -3.91 7.63 -6.82
N LYS A 67 -4.32 8.49 -5.87
CA LYS A 67 -4.71 8.08 -4.50
C LYS A 67 -5.82 7.03 -4.49
N ASN A 68 -6.83 7.20 -5.35
CA ASN A 68 -7.92 6.23 -5.50
C ASN A 68 -7.43 4.89 -6.08
N ILE A 69 -6.47 4.94 -7.00
CA ILE A 69 -5.87 3.75 -7.62
C ILE A 69 -5.02 2.99 -6.61
N VAL A 70 -4.15 3.69 -5.88
CA VAL A 70 -3.36 3.14 -4.78
C VAL A 70 -4.27 2.51 -3.72
N GLN A 71 -5.37 3.18 -3.35
CA GLN A 71 -6.36 2.64 -2.43
C GLN A 71 -7.04 1.38 -2.98
N GLY A 72 -7.33 1.35 -4.28
CA GLY A 72 -7.86 0.19 -4.98
C GLY A 72 -6.93 -1.02 -4.88
N PHE A 73 -5.63 -0.83 -5.15
CA PHE A 73 -4.64 -1.90 -5.04
C PHE A 73 -4.45 -2.39 -3.60
N ILE A 74 -4.46 -1.49 -2.63
CA ILE A 74 -4.41 -1.86 -1.21
C ILE A 74 -5.64 -2.68 -0.83
N ASN A 75 -6.84 -2.28 -1.25
CA ASN A 75 -8.06 -3.02 -0.96
C ASN A 75 -8.08 -4.39 -1.65
N ASP A 76 -7.64 -4.46 -2.90
CA ASP A 76 -7.53 -5.70 -3.66
C ASP A 76 -6.57 -6.69 -2.98
N GLU A 77 -5.41 -6.20 -2.54
CA GLU A 77 -4.40 -7.06 -1.92
C GLU A 77 -4.68 -7.38 -0.47
N PHE A 78 -5.21 -6.47 0.34
CA PHE A 78 -5.33 -6.64 1.80
C PHE A 78 -6.77 -6.83 2.31
N ASN A 79 -7.76 -6.29 1.60
CA ASN A 79 -9.17 -6.29 2.01
C ASN A 79 -10.09 -7.17 1.12
N SER A 80 -9.55 -7.94 0.16
CA SER A 80 -10.30 -8.89 -0.68
C SER A 80 -10.84 -10.12 0.07
N ARG A 81 -11.61 -9.89 1.15
CA ARG A 81 -12.46 -10.89 1.80
C ARG A 81 -13.96 -10.63 1.67
N ASN A 82 -14.38 -9.74 0.77
CA ASN A 82 -15.81 -9.54 0.46
C ASN A 82 -16.07 -9.26 -1.03
N LYS A 83 -15.69 -10.20 -1.91
CA LYS A 83 -16.46 -10.44 -3.14
C LYS A 83 -17.21 -11.75 -2.96
N ILE A 84 -18.29 -11.69 -2.19
CA ILE A 84 -19.34 -12.71 -2.23
C ILE A 84 -20.11 -12.45 -3.53
N ASN A 85 -20.25 -13.50 -4.33
CA ASN A 85 -21.05 -13.55 -5.58
C ASN A 85 -22.41 -12.88 -5.46
#